data_AF-A0A8J8SZL7-F1
#
_entry.id   AF-A0A8J8SZL7-F1
#
_cell.length_a   1.000
_cell.length_b   1.000
_cell.length_c   1.000
_cell.angle_alpha   90.00
_cell.angle_beta   90.00
_cell.angle_gamma   90.00
#
_symmetry.space_group_name_H-M   'P 1'
#
loop_
_entity.id
_entity.type
_entity.pdbx_description
1 polymer ?
#
loop_
_entity_poly.entity_id
_entity_poly.type
_entity_poly.pdbx_seq_one_letter_code
_entity_poly.pdbx_strand_id
1 'polypeptide(L)'
;MLEYQAHQRYLVFQNEHANLVTALPYIDAKLDESDQTIVTDLIKQEMRAMQLSGHTKDYLHSLPLPKFDKLESESIQSELKRVAEEGRRLDVIDQSRYQVVDEPEGHGDVKQWQESIDRANINFQYAENRRMNLELEKEYGKQVWTAHIQQAEDAMRYTTMQNNTLSSEIEGINKKRRFAQMQEYDNFFKVHQRMVGTVAKNVELEKECLKIQRDIQKYQEELQKLEKQEEELLDEGNEKRLKIVQDDGDKVIIKC
;
A
#
# COMPACT_ATOMS: atom_id res chain seq x y z
N MET A 1 -8.83 12.83 -24.24
CA MET A 1 -9.39 13.86 -23.34
C MET A 1 -9.77 13.31 -21.97
N LEU A 2 -10.49 12.18 -21.86
CA LEU A 2 -10.86 11.57 -20.57
C LEU A 2 -9.67 11.10 -19.72
N GLU A 3 -8.62 10.54 -20.32
CA GLU A 3 -7.43 10.10 -19.59
C GLU A 3 -6.67 11.26 -18.95
N TYR A 4 -6.55 12.40 -19.63
CA TYR A 4 -5.84 13.59 -19.13
C TYR A 4 -6.55 14.23 -17.93
N GLN A 5 -7.88 14.23 -17.91
CA GLN A 5 -8.67 14.68 -16.76
C GLN A 5 -8.57 13.72 -15.56
N ALA A 6 -8.40 12.42 -15.79
CA ALA A 6 -8.23 11.44 -14.73
C ALA A 6 -6.88 11.61 -13.99
N HIS A 7 -5.81 11.96 -14.71
CA HIS A 7 -4.48 12.17 -14.11
C HIS A 7 -4.46 13.34 -13.12
N GLN A 8 -5.29 14.37 -13.32
CA GLN A 8 -5.40 15.48 -12.37
C GLN A 8 -6.18 15.11 -11.09
N ARG A 9 -7.08 14.12 -11.18
CA ARG A 9 -8.02 13.78 -10.10
C ARG A 9 -7.44 12.82 -9.06
N TYR A 10 -6.55 11.92 -9.44
CA TYR A 10 -5.98 10.93 -8.52
C TYR A 10 -4.57 11.31 -8.08
N LEU A 11 -4.37 11.43 -6.77
CA LEU A 11 -3.09 11.81 -6.14
C LEU A 11 -1.91 10.93 -6.59
N VAL A 12 -2.17 9.64 -6.83
CA VAL A 12 -1.12 8.70 -7.27
C VAL A 12 -0.47 9.17 -8.56
N PHE A 13 -1.23 9.69 -9.52
CA PHE A 13 -0.73 10.16 -10.81
C PHE A 13 -0.16 11.59 -10.79
N GLN A 14 -0.27 12.30 -9.66
CA GLN A 14 0.35 13.62 -9.49
C GLN A 14 1.86 13.51 -9.18
N ASN A 15 2.34 12.33 -8.78
CA ASN A 15 3.75 12.10 -8.54
C ASN A 15 4.52 11.97 -9.86
N GLU A 16 5.68 12.62 -9.96
CA GLU A 16 6.55 12.63 -11.15
C GLU A 16 6.92 11.23 -11.66
N HIS A 17 7.05 10.26 -10.75
CA HIS A 17 7.46 8.89 -11.04
C HIS A 17 6.33 7.87 -10.98
N ALA A 18 5.06 8.31 -10.93
CA ALA A 18 3.91 7.41 -10.83
C ALA A 18 3.88 6.36 -11.94
N ASN A 19 4.27 6.76 -13.15
CA ASN A 19 4.26 5.90 -14.35
C ASN A 19 5.35 4.82 -14.33
N LEU A 20 6.35 4.93 -13.45
CA LEU A 20 7.42 3.95 -13.29
C LEU A 20 7.03 2.83 -12.31
N VAL A 21 5.97 3.03 -11.52
CA VAL A 21 5.53 2.07 -10.51
C VAL A 21 4.53 1.10 -11.12
N THR A 22 4.93 -0.15 -11.29
CA THR A 22 4.05 -1.23 -11.74
C THR A 22 3.96 -2.31 -10.66
N ALA A 23 2.75 -2.61 -10.20
CA ALA A 23 2.46 -3.78 -9.37
C ALA A 23 1.35 -4.58 -10.07
N LEU A 24 1.46 -5.92 -10.09
CA LEU A 24 0.56 -6.80 -10.85
C LEU A 24 -0.15 -7.81 -9.92
N PRO A 25 -1.18 -7.40 -9.16
CA PRO A 25 -1.78 -8.24 -8.11
C PRO A 25 -2.36 -9.58 -8.56
N TYR A 26 -2.72 -9.74 -9.85
CA TYR A 26 -3.26 -11.01 -10.37
C TYR A 26 -2.17 -11.97 -10.87
N ILE A 27 -0.94 -11.48 -11.04
CA ILE A 27 0.22 -12.26 -11.48
C ILE A 27 1.16 -12.53 -10.31
N ASP A 28 1.45 -11.50 -9.53
CA ASP A 28 2.41 -11.54 -8.44
C ASP A 28 1.98 -12.55 -7.37
N ALA A 29 2.95 -13.27 -6.82
CA ALA A 29 2.70 -14.15 -5.69
C ALA A 29 2.20 -13.32 -4.51
N LYS A 30 1.22 -13.86 -3.77
CA LYS A 30 0.74 -13.22 -2.55
C LYS A 30 1.88 -13.17 -1.55
N LEU A 31 2.13 -11.99 -1.00
CA LEU A 31 3.11 -11.81 0.08
C LEU A 31 2.64 -12.58 1.31
N ASP A 32 3.53 -13.40 1.85
CA ASP A 32 3.32 -14.01 3.15
C ASP A 32 3.35 -12.95 4.26
N GLU A 33 2.83 -13.28 5.44
CA GLU A 33 2.83 -12.37 6.60
C GLU A 33 4.27 -11.96 6.98
N SER A 34 5.23 -12.88 6.87
CA SER A 34 6.66 -12.61 7.08
C SER A 34 7.20 -11.53 6.13
N ASP A 35 6.96 -11.67 4.82
CA ASP A 35 7.37 -10.69 3.81
C ASP A 35 6.72 -9.32 4.04
N GLN A 36 5.45 -9.28 4.47
CA GLN A 36 4.77 -8.03 4.80
C GLN A 36 5.44 -7.31 5.98
N THR A 37 5.88 -8.03 7.01
CA THR A 37 6.61 -7.40 8.12
C THR A 37 7.95 -6.82 7.67
N ILE A 38 8.69 -7.51 6.80
CA ILE A 38 9.96 -7.02 6.26
C ILE A 38 9.72 -5.76 5.41
N VAL A 39 8.75 -5.80 4.50
CA VAL A 39 8.41 -4.65 3.64
C VAL A 39 7.97 -3.46 4.47
N THR A 40 7.12 -3.67 5.48
CA THR A 40 6.65 -2.57 6.34
C THR A 40 7.77 -1.98 7.20
N ASP A 41 8.74 -2.78 7.64
CA ASP A 41 9.90 -2.26 8.36
C ASP A 41 10.82 -1.44 7.43
N LEU A 42 11.09 -1.92 6.21
CA LEU A 42 11.85 -1.18 5.20
C LEU A 42 11.18 0.17 4.86
N ILE A 43 9.85 0.19 4.70
CA ILE A 43 9.09 1.43 4.49
C ILE A 43 9.28 2.38 5.68
N LYS A 44 9.20 1.88 6.92
CA LYS A 44 9.40 2.71 8.12
C LYS A 44 10.83 3.26 8.21
N GLN A 45 11.83 2.46 7.85
CA GLN A 45 13.23 2.91 7.81
C GLN A 45 13.41 4.04 6.80
N GLU A 46 12.85 3.90 5.60
CA GLU A 46 12.91 4.95 4.56
C GLU A 46 12.14 6.20 5.00
N MET A 47 10.97 6.05 5.64
CA MET A 47 10.23 7.17 6.20
C MET A 47 11.05 7.94 7.25
N ARG A 48 11.79 7.25 8.12
CA ARG A 48 12.68 7.90 9.10
C ARG A 48 13.85 8.62 8.40
N ALA A 49 14.44 8.00 7.38
CA ALA A 49 15.53 8.60 6.61
C ALA A 49 15.07 9.88 5.89
N MET A 50 13.89 9.86 5.25
CA MET A 50 13.29 11.02 4.59
C MET A 50 13.00 12.17 5.58
N GLN A 51 12.48 11.84 6.76
CA GLN A 51 12.24 12.82 7.83
C GLN A 51 13.55 13.47 8.30
N LEU A 52 14.61 12.67 8.49
CA LEU A 52 15.92 13.17 8.93
C LEU A 52 16.62 14.02 7.86
N SER A 53 16.46 13.67 6.59
CA SER A 53 17.02 14.41 5.44
C SER A 53 16.28 15.73 5.15
N GLY A 54 15.11 15.95 5.76
CA GLY A 54 14.29 17.15 5.51
C GLY A 54 13.69 17.21 4.09
N HIS A 55 13.63 16.08 3.39
CA HIS A 55 13.11 15.95 2.01
C HIS A 55 11.64 15.51 1.96
N THR A 56 10.88 15.73 3.03
CA THR A 56 9.46 15.37 3.09
C THR A 56 8.64 16.32 2.20
N LYS A 57 8.27 15.86 1.00
CA LYS A 57 7.28 16.53 0.15
C LYS A 57 5.93 16.51 0.85
N ASP A 58 5.26 17.67 0.93
CA ASP A 58 3.89 17.74 1.44
C ASP A 58 2.90 17.33 0.34
N TYR A 59 2.60 16.04 0.29
CA TYR A 59 1.66 15.46 -0.66
C TYR A 59 0.21 15.91 -0.44
N LEU A 60 -0.08 16.58 0.69
CA LEU A 60 -1.42 17.07 1.05
C LEU A 60 -1.59 18.57 0.77
N HIS A 61 -0.56 19.27 0.29
CA HIS A 61 -0.63 20.71 0.06
C HIS A 61 -1.79 21.15 -0.86
N SER A 62 -2.14 20.32 -1.85
CA SER A 62 -3.22 20.58 -2.81
C SER A 62 -4.62 20.30 -2.25
N LEU A 63 -4.72 19.63 -1.11
CA LEU A 63 -5.98 19.24 -0.48
C LEU A 63 -6.27 20.20 0.68
N PRO A 64 -7.23 21.13 0.53
CA PRO A 64 -7.62 21.96 1.66
C PRO A 64 -8.14 21.08 2.78
N LEU A 65 -7.72 21.37 4.01
CA LEU A 65 -8.29 20.74 5.20
C LEU A 65 -9.82 20.95 5.20
N PRO A 66 -10.61 19.90 5.51
CA PRO A 66 -12.05 20.04 5.60
C PRO A 66 -12.39 21.08 6.66
N LYS A 67 -13.10 22.14 6.27
CA LYS A 67 -13.63 23.13 7.20
C LYS A 67 -14.88 22.54 7.85
N PHE A 68 -14.91 22.57 9.18
CA PHE A 68 -16.04 22.07 9.95
C PHE A 68 -16.81 23.24 10.54
N ASP A 69 -17.43 24.06 9.69
CA ASP A 69 -18.15 25.28 10.11
C ASP A 69 -19.15 25.02 11.24
N LYS A 70 -19.77 23.83 11.27
CA LYS A 70 -20.68 23.43 12.35
C LYS A 70 -19.97 23.15 13.68
N LEU A 71 -18.78 22.55 13.65
CA LEU A 71 -17.98 22.30 14.86
C LEU A 71 -17.36 23.59 15.40
N GLU A 72 -17.22 24.61 14.56
CA GLU A 72 -16.74 25.93 14.93
C GLU A 72 -17.82 26.81 15.59
N SER A 73 -19.07 26.37 15.64
CA SER A 73 -20.14 27.08 16.36
C SER A 73 -19.79 27.27 17.84
N GLU A 74 -20.03 28.47 18.36
CA GLU A 74 -19.75 28.85 19.75
C GLU A 74 -20.32 27.86 20.77
N SER A 75 -21.55 27.38 20.53
CA SER A 75 -22.24 26.38 21.37
C SER A 75 -21.54 25.02 21.41
N ILE A 76 -20.94 24.58 20.31
CA ILE A 76 -20.23 23.30 20.24
C ILE A 76 -18.84 23.46 20.86
N GLN A 77 -18.17 24.58 20.64
CA GLN A 77 -16.90 24.88 21.30
C GLN A 77 -17.05 24.97 22.82
N SER A 78 -18.12 25.59 23.33
CA SER A 78 -18.39 25.64 24.77
C SER A 78 -18.66 24.26 25.35
N GLU A 79 -19.42 23.40 24.65
CA GLU A 79 -19.66 22.03 25.08
C GLU A 79 -18.40 21.15 25.04
N LEU A 80 -17.57 21.31 24.00
CA LEU A 80 -16.28 20.64 23.90
C LEU A 80 -15.35 21.03 25.06
N LYS A 81 -15.29 22.32 25.42
CA LYS A 81 -14.54 22.79 26.59
C LYS A 81 -15.09 22.22 27.89
N ARG A 82 -16.42 22.28 28.09
CA ARG A 82 -17.10 21.71 29.27
C ARG A 82 -16.78 20.23 29.47
N VAL A 83 -16.76 19.46 28.38
CA VAL A 83 -16.46 18.02 28.43
C VAL A 83 -14.96 17.75 28.60
N ALA A 84 -14.09 18.43 27.85
CA ALA A 84 -12.66 18.14 27.80
C ALA A 84 -11.88 18.74 28.98
N GLU A 85 -12.22 19.96 29.41
CA GLU A 85 -11.48 20.69 30.44
C GLU A 85 -12.07 20.44 31.83
N GLU A 86 -13.40 20.36 31.93
CA GLU A 86 -14.09 20.28 33.23
C GLU A 86 -14.58 18.88 33.58
N GLY A 87 -14.59 17.94 32.61
CA GLY A 87 -15.03 16.56 32.82
C GLY A 87 -16.48 16.42 33.29
N ARG A 88 -17.28 17.49 33.22
CA ARG A 88 -18.65 17.52 33.71
C ARG A 88 -19.54 16.75 32.74
N ARG A 89 -20.33 15.79 33.24
CA ARG A 89 -21.39 15.17 32.45
C ARG A 89 -22.61 16.10 32.42
N LEU A 90 -23.46 15.99 31.40
CA LEU A 90 -24.72 16.71 31.38
C LEU A 90 -25.58 16.22 32.55
N ASP A 91 -26.26 17.14 33.22
CA ASP A 91 -27.23 16.80 34.24
C ASP A 91 -28.38 16.01 33.61
N VAL A 92 -28.83 14.99 34.34
CA VAL A 92 -29.99 14.21 33.92
C VAL A 92 -31.21 15.14 33.90
N ILE A 93 -32.03 15.03 32.85
CA ILE A 93 -33.28 15.78 32.76
C ILE A 93 -34.11 15.49 34.00
N ASP A 94 -34.44 16.54 34.76
CA ASP A 94 -35.26 16.43 35.96
C ASP A 94 -36.69 16.02 35.58
N GLN A 95 -37.06 14.79 35.94
CA GLN A 95 -38.41 14.25 35.73
C GLN A 95 -39.33 14.48 36.92
N SER A 96 -38.84 15.01 38.05
CA SER A 96 -39.63 15.19 39.28
C SER A 96 -40.85 16.10 39.07
N ARG A 97 -40.76 17.03 38.11
CA ARG A 97 -41.85 17.93 37.73
C ARG A 97 -43.09 17.22 37.16
N TYR A 98 -42.92 16.05 36.55
CA TYR A 98 -44.00 15.29 35.89
C TYR A 98 -44.47 14.08 36.69
N GLN A 99 -43.92 13.89 37.89
CA GLN A 99 -44.38 12.84 38.78
C GLN A 99 -45.72 13.26 39.40
N VAL A 100 -46.60 12.28 39.57
CA VAL A 100 -47.84 12.48 40.32
C VAL A 100 -47.45 12.73 41.77
N VAL A 101 -47.87 13.88 42.31
CA VAL A 101 -47.55 14.28 43.68
C VAL A 101 -48.60 13.68 44.60
N ASP A 102 -48.16 12.95 45.62
CA ASP A 102 -49.03 12.48 46.70
C ASP A 102 -49.52 13.67 47.54
N GLU A 103 -50.65 13.52 48.23
CA GLU A 103 -51.19 14.58 49.08
C GLU A 103 -50.19 15.00 50.17
N PRO A 104 -49.96 16.31 50.42
CA PRO A 104 -49.08 16.76 51.49
C PRO A 104 -49.52 16.22 52.86
N GLU A 105 -48.62 15.59 53.63
CA GLU A 105 -48.94 14.93 54.90
C GLU A 105 -49.41 15.88 56.02
N GLY A 106 -49.25 17.21 55.85
CA GLY A 106 -49.54 18.21 56.88
C GLY A 106 -50.61 19.23 56.47
N HIS A 107 -51.67 19.37 57.27
CA HIS A 107 -52.75 20.36 57.06
C HIS A 107 -52.36 21.82 57.33
N GLY A 108 -51.14 22.09 57.83
CA GLY A 108 -50.73 23.41 58.32
C GLY A 108 -49.91 24.27 57.35
N ASP A 109 -49.38 23.72 56.26
CA ASP A 109 -48.51 24.45 55.34
C ASP A 109 -49.21 24.79 54.01
N VAL A 110 -49.85 25.96 53.97
CA VAL A 110 -50.60 26.46 52.81
C VAL A 110 -49.75 26.52 51.54
N LYS A 111 -48.43 26.73 51.65
CA LYS A 111 -47.54 26.82 50.48
C LYS A 111 -47.33 25.46 49.82
N GLN A 112 -47.14 24.40 50.61
CA GLN A 112 -46.99 23.05 50.09
C GLN A 112 -48.27 22.55 49.40
N TRP A 113 -49.44 22.91 49.94
CA TRP A 113 -50.72 22.63 49.29
C TRP A 113 -50.88 23.37 47.97
N GLN A 114 -50.48 24.65 47.90
CA GLN A 114 -50.52 25.41 46.65
C GLN A 114 -49.60 24.81 45.57
N GLU A 115 -48.35 24.46 45.94
CA GLU A 115 -47.42 23.81 45.02
C GLU A 115 -47.90 22.44 44.54
N SER A 116 -48.55 21.67 45.41
CA SER A 116 -49.16 20.38 45.04
C SER A 116 -50.32 20.56 44.06
N ILE A 117 -51.20 21.54 44.30
CA ILE A 117 -52.31 21.88 43.39
C ILE A 117 -51.77 22.33 42.01
N ASP A 118 -50.75 23.18 42.00
CA ASP A 118 -50.16 23.66 40.74
C ASP A 118 -49.53 22.51 39.95
N ARG A 119 -48.82 21.58 40.61
CA ARG A 119 -48.29 20.36 39.97
C ARG A 119 -49.39 19.41 39.50
N ALA A 120 -50.46 19.24 40.26
CA ALA A 120 -51.61 18.44 39.87
C ALA A 120 -52.30 19.02 38.62
N ASN A 121 -52.47 20.34 38.58
CA ASN A 121 -53.01 21.03 37.40
C ASN A 121 -52.12 20.84 36.17
N ILE A 122 -50.79 20.95 36.32
CA ILE A 122 -49.84 20.69 35.24
C ILE A 122 -49.98 19.25 34.73
N ASN A 123 -50.01 18.26 35.63
CA ASN A 123 -50.16 16.85 35.27
C ASN A 123 -51.50 16.57 34.57
N PHE A 124 -52.59 17.20 35.01
CA PHE A 124 -53.89 17.11 34.35
C PHE A 124 -53.82 17.62 32.90
N GLN A 125 -53.18 18.78 32.66
CA GLN A 125 -53.01 19.31 31.30
C GLN A 125 -52.15 18.39 30.42
N TYR A 126 -51.09 17.77 30.96
CA TYR A 126 -50.31 16.77 30.22
C TYR A 126 -51.11 15.51 29.91
N ALA A 127 -51.93 15.03 30.86
CA ALA A 127 -52.79 13.88 30.65
C ALA A 127 -53.83 14.15 29.55
N GLU A 128 -54.40 15.35 29.52
CA GLU A 128 -55.37 15.75 28.49
C GLU A 128 -54.71 15.86 27.11
N ASN A 129 -53.52 16.47 27.02
CA ASN A 129 -52.73 16.48 25.78
C ASN A 129 -52.37 15.06 25.32
N ARG A 130 -51.97 14.18 26.25
CA ARG A 130 -51.69 12.78 25.95
C ARG A 130 -52.93 12.06 25.44
N ARG A 131 -54.11 12.30 26.03
CA ARG A 131 -55.39 11.74 25.57
C ARG A 131 -55.66 12.15 24.13
N MET A 132 -55.56 13.44 23.83
CA MET A 132 -55.73 13.96 22.46
C MET A 132 -54.72 13.36 21.47
N ASN A 133 -53.44 13.28 21.85
CA ASN A 133 -52.40 12.67 21.00
C ASN A 133 -52.67 11.19 20.72
N LEU A 134 -53.13 10.44 21.74
CA LEU A 134 -53.50 9.02 21.58
C LEU A 134 -54.74 8.84 20.72
N GLU A 135 -55.71 9.76 20.77
CA GLU A 135 -56.87 9.75 19.88
C GLU A 135 -56.44 9.98 18.42
N LEU A 136 -55.55 10.94 18.17
CA LEU A 136 -54.95 11.17 16.85
C LEU A 136 -54.14 9.96 16.37
N GLU A 137 -53.35 9.35 17.24
CA GLU A 137 -52.57 8.14 16.90
C GLU A 137 -53.50 6.95 16.59
N LYS A 138 -54.60 6.79 17.34
CA LYS A 138 -55.57 5.72 17.09
C LYS A 138 -56.25 5.89 15.73
N GLU A 139 -56.52 7.12 15.32
CA GLU A 139 -57.18 7.42 14.03
C GLU A 139 -56.21 7.31 12.84
N TYR A 140 -55.03 7.93 12.94
CA TYR A 140 -54.10 8.09 11.80
C TYR A 140 -52.83 7.23 11.89
N GLY A 141 -52.48 6.74 13.07
CA GLY A 141 -51.19 6.10 13.34
C GLY A 141 -50.92 4.91 12.43
N LYS A 142 -51.91 4.02 12.22
CA LYS A 142 -51.72 2.87 11.31
C LYS A 142 -51.38 3.30 9.88
N GLN A 143 -52.04 4.33 9.37
CA GLN A 143 -51.83 4.80 7.99
C GLN A 143 -50.44 5.44 7.86
N VAL A 144 -50.07 6.32 8.80
CA VAL A 144 -48.75 6.97 8.84
C VAL A 144 -47.64 5.95 8.98
N TRP A 145 -47.77 4.98 9.89
CA TRP A 145 -46.78 3.91 10.07
C TRP A 145 -46.63 3.05 8.82
N THR A 146 -47.73 2.70 8.16
CA THR A 146 -47.67 1.92 6.92
C THR A 146 -46.96 2.70 5.81
N ALA A 147 -47.25 4.00 5.66
CA ALA A 147 -46.59 4.85 4.69
C ALA A 147 -45.09 5.03 4.99
N HIS A 148 -44.73 5.19 6.28
CA HIS A 148 -43.34 5.26 6.71
C HIS A 148 -42.58 3.95 6.41
N ILE A 149 -43.18 2.79 6.68
CA ILE A 149 -42.57 1.50 6.35
C ILE A 149 -42.32 1.39 4.84
N GLN A 150 -43.28 1.78 4.00
CA GLN A 150 -43.11 1.80 2.55
C GLN A 150 -41.96 2.71 2.11
N GLN A 151 -41.87 3.93 2.65
CA GLN A 151 -40.78 4.85 2.36
C GLN A 151 -39.42 4.29 2.77
N ALA A 152 -39.34 3.62 3.94
CA ALA A 152 -38.13 2.99 4.42
C ALA A 152 -37.73 1.79 3.54
N GLU A 153 -38.69 0.97 3.13
CA GLU A 153 -38.46 -0.13 2.18
C GLU A 153 -37.95 0.37 0.83
N ASP A 154 -38.54 1.44 0.30
CA ASP A 154 -38.11 2.04 -0.96
C ASP A 154 -36.70 2.62 -0.87
N ALA A 155 -36.37 3.31 0.23
CA ALA A 155 -35.01 3.80 0.48
C ALA A 155 -33.99 2.65 0.58
N MET A 156 -34.38 1.55 1.23
CA MET A 156 -33.54 0.34 1.32
C MET A 156 -33.35 -0.30 -0.05
N ARG A 157 -34.41 -0.44 -0.85
CA ARG A 157 -34.35 -0.97 -2.23
C ARG A 157 -33.46 -0.13 -3.11
N TYR A 158 -33.61 1.20 -3.05
CA TYR A 158 -32.78 2.14 -3.79
C TYR A 158 -31.31 1.99 -3.40
N THR A 159 -31.00 1.98 -2.11
CA THR A 159 -29.61 1.82 -1.62
C THR A 159 -29.01 0.48 -2.02
N THR A 160 -29.80 -0.60 -1.96
CA THR A 160 -29.38 -1.94 -2.37
C THR A 160 -29.10 -1.99 -3.87
N MET A 161 -29.96 -1.37 -4.68
CA MET A 161 -29.75 -1.26 -6.13
C MET A 161 -28.45 -0.52 -6.44
N GLN A 162 -28.20 0.63 -5.80
CA GLN A 162 -26.94 1.37 -5.98
C GLN A 162 -25.72 0.53 -5.59
N ASN A 163 -25.79 -0.22 -4.49
CA ASN A 163 -24.71 -1.10 -4.06
C ASN A 163 -24.45 -2.23 -5.09
N ASN A 164 -25.51 -2.85 -5.60
CA ASN A 164 -25.39 -3.89 -6.62
C ASN A 164 -24.81 -3.35 -7.94
N THR A 165 -25.22 -2.14 -8.36
CA THR A 165 -24.65 -1.47 -9.53
C THR A 165 -23.16 -1.21 -9.33
N LEU A 166 -22.75 -0.61 -8.20
CA LEU A 166 -21.35 -0.36 -7.89
C LEU A 166 -20.54 -1.65 -7.80
N SER A 167 -21.10 -2.70 -7.21
CA SER A 167 -20.45 -4.02 -7.12
C SER A 167 -20.21 -4.61 -8.51
N SER A 168 -21.20 -4.53 -9.40
CA SER A 168 -21.06 -4.96 -10.80
C SER A 168 -20.02 -4.14 -11.57
N GLU A 169 -19.96 -2.83 -11.35
CA GLU A 169 -18.94 -1.96 -11.94
C GLU A 169 -17.53 -2.33 -11.45
N ILE A 170 -17.36 -2.54 -10.14
CA ILE A 170 -16.10 -3.01 -9.53
C ILE A 170 -15.68 -4.35 -10.13
N GLU A 171 -16.61 -5.31 -10.23
CA GLU A 171 -16.33 -6.60 -10.88
C GLU A 171 -15.94 -6.43 -12.35
N GLY A 172 -16.61 -5.55 -13.08
CA GLY A 172 -16.28 -5.24 -14.48
C GLY A 172 -14.86 -4.69 -14.61
N ILE A 173 -14.46 -3.78 -13.73
CA ILE A 173 -13.09 -3.23 -13.69
C ILE A 173 -12.09 -4.33 -13.33
N ASN A 174 -12.37 -5.17 -12.33
CA ASN A 174 -11.50 -6.26 -11.90
C ASN A 174 -11.31 -7.31 -12.99
N LYS A 175 -12.37 -7.66 -13.73
CA LYS A 175 -12.31 -8.56 -14.90
C LYS A 175 -11.41 -7.97 -15.99
N LYS A 176 -11.58 -6.68 -16.32
CA LYS A 176 -10.73 -5.97 -17.29
C LYS A 176 -9.26 -5.95 -16.85
N ARG A 177 -8.97 -5.62 -15.59
CA ARG A 177 -7.61 -5.64 -15.04
C ARG A 177 -6.98 -7.02 -15.11
N ARG A 178 -7.70 -8.06 -14.67
CA ARG A 178 -7.21 -9.44 -14.73
C ARG A 178 -6.88 -9.87 -16.16
N PHE A 179 -7.76 -9.55 -17.11
CA PHE A 179 -7.53 -9.86 -18.52
C PHE A 179 -6.28 -9.16 -19.06
N ALA A 180 -6.15 -7.85 -18.83
CA ALA A 180 -4.99 -7.07 -19.28
C ALA A 180 -3.67 -7.59 -18.68
N GLN A 181 -3.66 -7.92 -17.39
CA GLN A 181 -2.48 -8.50 -16.74
C GLN A 181 -2.16 -9.87 -17.33
N MET A 182 -3.13 -10.78 -17.42
CA MET A 182 -2.90 -12.13 -17.95
C MET A 182 -2.40 -12.12 -19.40
N GLN A 183 -2.87 -11.18 -20.23
CA GLN A 183 -2.37 -11.01 -21.59
C GLN A 183 -0.89 -10.62 -21.62
N GLU A 184 -0.46 -9.72 -20.74
CA GLU A 184 0.95 -9.31 -20.64
C GLU A 184 1.84 -10.35 -19.96
N TYR A 185 1.27 -11.23 -19.13
CA TYR A 185 2.02 -12.32 -18.50
C TYR A 185 2.71 -13.24 -19.52
N ASP A 186 2.02 -13.58 -20.61
CA ASP A 186 2.59 -14.41 -21.68
C ASP A 186 3.78 -13.72 -22.35
N ASN A 187 3.71 -12.40 -22.51
CA ASN A 187 4.81 -11.60 -23.07
C ASN A 187 5.99 -11.56 -22.09
N PHE A 188 5.72 -11.31 -20.81
CA PHE A 188 6.72 -11.33 -19.75
C PHE A 188 7.45 -12.68 -19.67
N PHE A 189 6.69 -13.78 -19.67
CA PHE A 189 7.25 -15.13 -19.63
C PHE A 189 8.16 -15.41 -20.83
N LYS A 190 7.74 -15.02 -22.04
CA LYS A 190 8.57 -15.16 -23.26
C LYS A 190 9.86 -14.34 -23.16
N VAL A 191 9.81 -13.10 -22.66
CA VAL A 191 11.00 -12.27 -22.48
C VAL A 191 11.91 -12.85 -21.43
N HIS A 192 11.36 -13.31 -20.29
CA HIS A 192 12.12 -13.94 -19.22
C HIS A 192 12.83 -15.21 -19.71
N GLN A 193 12.13 -16.08 -20.44
CA GLN A 193 12.72 -17.29 -21.00
C GLN A 193 13.85 -16.98 -22.00
N ARG A 194 13.67 -15.94 -22.84
CA ARG A 194 14.76 -15.46 -23.71
C ARG A 194 15.94 -14.94 -22.91
N MET A 195 15.70 -14.16 -21.86
CA MET A 195 16.75 -13.63 -20.99
C MET A 195 17.56 -14.77 -20.36
N VAL A 196 16.89 -15.72 -19.71
CA VAL A 196 17.54 -16.90 -19.10
C VAL A 196 18.29 -17.71 -20.14
N GLY A 197 17.69 -17.92 -21.33
CA GLY A 197 18.34 -18.63 -22.43
C GLY A 197 19.59 -17.92 -22.96
N THR A 198 19.57 -16.58 -23.07
CA THR A 198 20.73 -15.78 -23.48
C THR A 198 21.83 -15.82 -22.42
N VAL A 199 21.48 -15.71 -21.15
CA VAL A 199 22.45 -15.82 -20.04
C VAL A 199 23.10 -17.21 -20.05
N ALA A 200 22.33 -18.28 -20.19
CA ALA A 200 22.86 -19.64 -20.27
C ALA A 200 23.82 -19.83 -21.46
N LYS A 201 23.45 -19.31 -22.64
CA LYS A 201 24.33 -19.34 -23.82
C LYS A 201 25.62 -18.55 -23.60
N ASN A 202 25.55 -17.38 -22.97
CA ASN A 202 26.75 -16.59 -22.66
C ASN A 202 27.69 -17.36 -21.72
N VAL A 203 27.14 -18.02 -20.69
CA VAL A 203 27.94 -18.87 -19.78
C VAL A 203 28.58 -20.05 -20.52
N GLU A 204 27.86 -20.69 -21.44
CA GLU A 204 28.39 -21.78 -22.26
C GLU A 204 29.51 -21.28 -23.19
N LEU A 205 29.32 -20.12 -23.84
CA LEU A 205 30.34 -19.49 -24.67
C LEU A 205 31.59 -19.13 -23.86
N GLU A 206 31.44 -18.53 -22.68
CA GLU A 206 32.57 -18.23 -21.79
C GLU A 206 33.34 -19.50 -21.41
N LYS A 207 32.64 -20.60 -21.14
CA LYS A 207 33.26 -21.89 -20.83
C LYS A 207 34.07 -22.43 -22.01
N GLU A 208 33.54 -22.39 -23.24
CA GLU A 208 34.27 -22.83 -24.43
C GLU A 208 35.45 -21.91 -24.76
N CYS A 209 35.28 -20.58 -24.63
CA CYS A 209 36.39 -19.62 -24.76
C CYS A 209 37.52 -19.93 -23.77
N LEU A 210 37.20 -20.22 -22.50
CA LEU A 210 38.19 -20.61 -21.49
C LEU A 210 38.91 -21.92 -21.82
N LYS A 211 38.24 -22.89 -22.46
CA LYS A 211 38.89 -24.13 -22.92
C LYS A 211 39.86 -23.84 -24.07
N ILE A 212 39.41 -23.08 -25.07
CA ILE A 212 40.24 -22.70 -26.23
C ILE A 212 41.46 -21.91 -25.77
N GLN A 213 41.29 -20.97 -24.84
CA GLN A 213 42.41 -20.22 -24.25
C GLN A 213 43.42 -21.14 -23.55
N ARG A 214 42.95 -22.14 -22.79
CA ARG A 214 43.82 -23.13 -22.16
C ARG A 214 44.57 -23.98 -23.18
N ASP A 215 43.92 -24.37 -24.28
CA ASP A 215 44.57 -25.18 -25.30
C ASP A 215 45.59 -24.35 -26.12
N ILE A 216 45.27 -23.08 -26.43
CA ILE A 216 46.23 -22.13 -27.02
C ILE A 216 47.45 -21.97 -26.09
N GLN A 217 47.24 -21.81 -24.79
CA GLN A 217 48.34 -21.69 -23.82
C GLN A 217 49.24 -22.93 -23.82
N LYS A 218 48.65 -24.14 -23.84
CA LYS A 218 49.44 -25.40 -23.95
C LYS A 218 50.24 -25.46 -25.24
N TYR A 219 49.63 -25.14 -26.38
CA TYR A 219 50.34 -25.16 -27.67
C TYR A 219 51.44 -24.11 -27.73
N GLN A 220 51.26 -22.94 -27.12
CA GLN A 220 52.31 -21.93 -26.98
C GLN A 220 53.47 -22.43 -26.10
N GLU A 221 53.18 -23.12 -24.99
CA GLU A 221 54.19 -23.74 -24.14
C GLU A 221 54.94 -24.87 -24.86
N GLU A 222 54.27 -25.67 -25.69
CA GLU A 222 54.88 -26.71 -26.51
C GLU A 222 55.78 -26.13 -27.61
N LEU A 223 55.32 -25.09 -28.32
CA LEU A 223 56.12 -24.36 -29.30
C LEU A 223 57.39 -23.78 -28.67
N GLN A 224 57.28 -23.13 -27.51
CA GLN A 224 58.45 -22.60 -26.80
C GLN A 224 59.44 -23.69 -26.37
N LYS A 225 58.96 -24.90 -26.02
CA LYS A 225 59.84 -26.03 -25.71
C LYS A 225 60.56 -26.53 -26.96
N LEU A 226 59.87 -26.62 -28.09
CA LEU A 226 60.47 -27.02 -29.37
C LEU A 226 61.49 -25.98 -29.86
N GLU A 227 61.17 -24.69 -29.77
CA GLU A 227 62.10 -23.60 -30.09
C GLU A 227 63.37 -23.68 -29.23
N LYS A 228 63.24 -23.92 -27.92
CA LYS A 228 64.40 -24.14 -27.04
C LYS A 228 65.19 -25.39 -27.40
N GLN A 229 64.52 -26.49 -27.76
CA GLN A 229 65.21 -27.70 -28.21
C GLN A 229 65.94 -27.49 -29.53
N GLU A 230 65.38 -26.69 -30.43
CA GLU A 230 66.02 -26.33 -31.70
C GLU A 230 67.23 -25.41 -31.47
N GLU A 231 67.13 -24.43 -30.56
CA GLU A 231 68.27 -23.62 -30.09
C GLU A 231 69.36 -24.47 -29.44
N GLU A 232 69.01 -25.39 -28.54
CA GLU A 232 69.96 -26.32 -27.89
C GLU A 232 70.66 -27.24 -28.92
N LEU A 233 69.94 -27.74 -29.93
CA LEU A 233 70.51 -28.55 -31.01
C LEU A 233 71.43 -27.75 -31.94
N LEU A 234 71.10 -26.48 -32.20
CA LEU A 234 71.94 -25.56 -32.95
C LEU A 234 73.23 -25.22 -32.18
N ASP A 235 73.13 -25.03 -30.87
CA ASP A 235 74.28 -24.78 -29.99
C ASP A 235 75.18 -26.02 -29.84
N GLU A 236 74.62 -27.23 -29.68
CA GLU A 236 75.38 -28.49 -29.71
C GLU A 236 76.04 -28.75 -31.08
N GLY A 237 75.35 -28.41 -32.18
CA GLY A 237 75.88 -28.50 -33.54
C GLY A 237 77.03 -27.52 -33.79
N ASN A 238 76.93 -26.30 -33.26
CA ASN A 238 77.98 -25.29 -33.29
C ASN A 238 79.17 -25.67 -32.41
N GLU A 239 78.95 -26.23 -31.22
CA GLU A 239 80.04 -26.77 -30.38
C GLU A 239 80.77 -27.94 -31.05
N LYS A 240 80.04 -28.87 -31.69
CA LYS A 240 80.66 -29.98 -32.45
C LYS A 240 81.47 -29.46 -33.64
N ARG A 241 81.00 -28.42 -34.35
CA ARG A 241 81.81 -27.74 -35.39
C ARG A 241 83.04 -27.04 -34.82
N LEU A 242 82.93 -26.37 -33.67
CA LEU A 242 84.08 -25.71 -33.03
C LEU A 242 85.14 -26.74 -32.59
N LYS A 243 84.71 -27.90 -32.08
CA LYS A 243 85.60 -29.01 -31.70
C LYS A 243 86.27 -29.69 -32.90
N ILE A 244 85.57 -29.85 -34.03
CA ILE A 244 86.20 -30.34 -35.29
C ILE A 244 87.25 -29.34 -35.81
N VAL A 245 86.97 -28.04 -35.72
CA VAL A 245 87.94 -27.00 -36.11
C VAL A 245 89.13 -26.92 -35.14
N GLN A 246 88.97 -27.26 -33.87
CA GLN A 246 90.07 -27.37 -32.90
C GLN A 246 90.89 -28.67 -33.07
N ASP A 247 90.26 -29.82 -33.36
CA ASP A 247 90.96 -31.09 -33.64
C ASP A 247 91.74 -31.08 -34.98
N ASP A 248 91.27 -30.33 -35.98
CA ASP A 248 92.02 -30.09 -37.23
C ASP A 248 93.13 -29.02 -37.07
N GLY A 249 93.09 -28.23 -36.00
CA GLY A 249 94.14 -27.27 -35.63
C GLY A 249 95.37 -27.91 -34.97
N ASP A 250 95.20 -29.05 -34.29
CA ASP A 250 96.28 -29.76 -33.58
C ASP A 250 97.02 -30.81 -34.45
N LYS A 251 96.76 -30.88 -35.76
CA LYS A 251 97.47 -31.75 -36.71
C LYS A 251 98.55 -31.08 -37.56
N VAL A 252 98.97 -29.86 -37.24
CA VAL A 252 100.10 -29.21 -37.92
C VAL A 252 101.13 -28.73 -36.88
N ILE A 253 102.40 -29.16 -37.09
CA ILE A 253 103.63 -28.93 -36.30
C ILE A 253 103.77 -29.99 -35.18
N ILE A 254 104.62 -31.03 -35.30
CA ILE A 254 106.08 -30.94 -35.22
C ILE A 254 106.78 -31.87 -36.25
N LYS A 255 107.59 -31.26 -37.12
CA LYS A 255 108.77 -31.87 -37.77
C LYS A 255 109.96 -30.98 -37.39
N CYS A 256 111.08 -31.63 -37.08
CA CYS A 256 112.36 -31.14 -36.52
C CYS A 256 112.46 -31.26 -34.99
#